data_AF-A0A953XXH7-F1
#
_entry.id   AF-A0A953XXH7-F1
#
_cell.length_a   1.000
_cell.length_b   1.000
_cell.length_c   1.000
_cell.angle_alpha   90.00
_cell.angle_beta   90.00
_cell.angle_gamma   90.00
#
_symmetry.space_group_name_H-M   'P 1'
#
loop_
_entity.id
_entity.type
_entity.pdbx_description
1 polymer ?
#
loop_
_entity_poly.entity_id
_entity_poly.type
_entity_poly.pdbx_seq_one_letter_code
_entity_poly.pdbx_strand_id
1 'polypeptide(L)'
;MKRVIAAVLVGAVVGVAGFGLGSDRSTHDVVVAQDKPEKISNLDAHLQGDANYVKGSLLERLQISAQLYEDKKCDYNQARGIQMRDLLAHARANEMDPATKLVAFVQWLGAENANYKGDMRKACSRTGSLDALIETYGAQRLWRDEAFSKGNAQAKLARVKELWEARELDQGQCYDLTRMYIYEHLAPAGADVDKQLELFGQLVKAKCLDWAGSAGAHEALLTRALEEKKDLDTAEKKLAWINEHTDSKDGEISWMIVGNRRLTLFMQAMDLEMSKLNEEERAAKIKEWQDKKLLDSSSARDIIAAYCSVK
;
A
#
# COMPACT_ATOMS: atom_id res chain seq x y z
N MET A 1 2.77 46.02 -37.51
CA MET A 1 1.45 45.42 -37.74
C MET A 1 1.56 44.27 -38.75
N LYS A 2 1.42 43.03 -38.29
CA LYS A 2 0.98 41.84 -39.04
C LYS A 2 0.92 40.68 -38.03
N ARG A 3 -0.30 40.29 -37.62
CA ARG A 3 -0.53 39.07 -36.81
C ARG A 3 -0.61 37.90 -37.80
N VAL A 4 0.21 36.88 -37.58
CA VAL A 4 0.06 35.58 -38.24
C VAL A 4 -0.66 34.68 -37.25
N ILE A 5 -1.89 34.31 -37.59
CA ILE A 5 -2.68 33.29 -36.88
C ILE A 5 -2.22 31.95 -37.43
N ALA A 6 -1.61 31.11 -36.60
CA ALA A 6 -1.41 29.70 -36.91
C ALA A 6 -2.57 28.92 -36.28
N ALA A 7 -3.49 28.44 -37.13
CA ALA A 7 -4.50 27.48 -36.75
C ALA A 7 -3.83 26.11 -36.55
N VAL A 8 -4.00 25.52 -35.36
CA VAL A 8 -3.67 24.11 -35.14
C VAL A 8 -4.97 23.32 -35.16
N LEU A 9 -5.11 22.48 -36.18
CA LEU A 9 -6.17 21.48 -36.31
C LEU A 9 -6.18 20.57 -35.09
N VAL A 10 -7.31 20.51 -34.40
CA VAL A 10 -7.62 19.42 -33.47
C VAL A 10 -8.23 18.28 -34.30
N GLY A 11 -7.45 17.21 -34.48
CA GLY A 11 -7.96 15.94 -35.00
C GLY A 11 -8.84 15.29 -33.94
N ALA A 12 -10.15 15.40 -34.11
CA ALA A 12 -11.13 14.60 -33.38
C ALA A 12 -11.28 13.24 -34.06
N VAL A 13 -11.09 12.16 -33.30
CA VAL A 13 -11.69 10.85 -33.61
C VAL A 13 -12.65 10.54 -32.48
N VAL A 14 -13.93 10.60 -32.81
CA VAL A 14 -15.06 10.16 -31.98
C VAL A 14 -15.65 8.92 -32.64
N GLY A 15 -15.84 7.85 -31.86
CA GLY A 15 -16.83 6.80 -32.11
C GLY A 15 -17.61 6.63 -30.80
N VAL A 16 -18.80 7.24 -30.64
CA VAL A 16 -20.16 6.75 -30.98
C VAL A 16 -20.53 5.53 -30.10
N ALA A 17 -21.56 5.50 -29.26
CA ALA A 17 -22.93 6.05 -29.35
C ALA A 17 -23.60 6.24 -27.96
N GLY A 18 -24.65 7.07 -27.89
CA GLY A 18 -25.57 7.11 -26.74
C GLY A 18 -26.33 8.44 -26.55
N PHE A 19 -27.33 8.68 -27.40
CA PHE A 19 -28.24 9.85 -27.48
C PHE A 19 -28.89 10.34 -26.17
N GLY A 20 -29.14 11.67 -26.07
CA GLY A 20 -30.04 12.26 -25.06
C GLY A 20 -30.14 13.80 -25.01
N LEU A 21 -30.58 14.43 -26.11
CA LEU A 21 -31.20 15.76 -26.29
C LEU A 21 -31.25 16.78 -25.11
N GLY A 22 -30.49 17.88 -25.25
CA GLY A 22 -31.01 19.26 -25.33
C GLY A 22 -31.52 20.00 -24.10
N SER A 23 -30.73 20.95 -23.60
CA SER A 23 -31.20 22.35 -23.56
C SER A 23 -30.03 23.31 -23.76
N ASP A 24 -30.23 24.25 -24.69
CA ASP A 24 -29.30 25.31 -25.05
C ASP A 24 -28.94 26.19 -23.84
N ARG A 25 -27.72 26.04 -23.35
CA ARG A 25 -26.99 27.12 -22.68
C ARG A 25 -25.67 27.29 -23.38
N SER A 26 -25.56 28.35 -24.18
CA SER A 26 -24.27 28.88 -24.62
C SER A 26 -23.56 29.49 -23.40
N THR A 27 -23.00 28.65 -22.53
CA THR A 27 -21.88 29.08 -21.71
C THR A 27 -20.69 29.11 -22.65
N HIS A 28 -20.42 30.30 -23.20
CA HIS A 28 -19.05 30.61 -23.61
C HIS A 28 -18.19 30.48 -22.37
N ASP A 29 -17.61 29.29 -22.15
CA ASP A 29 -16.48 29.13 -21.26
C ASP A 29 -15.37 29.97 -21.85
N VAL A 30 -15.24 31.19 -21.33
CA VAL A 30 -14.05 32.00 -21.51
C VAL A 30 -12.95 31.21 -20.82
N VAL A 31 -12.27 30.35 -21.58
CA VAL A 31 -10.95 29.85 -21.20
C VAL A 31 -10.05 31.08 -21.23
N VAL A 32 -9.95 31.77 -20.09
CA VAL A 32 -8.87 32.71 -19.85
C VAL A 32 -7.61 31.88 -19.97
N ALA A 33 -6.88 32.05 -21.08
CA ALA A 33 -5.55 31.53 -21.22
C ALA A 33 -4.70 32.19 -20.12
N GLN A 34 -4.66 31.56 -18.94
CA GLN A 34 -3.68 31.90 -17.93
C GLN A 34 -2.33 31.53 -18.53
N ASP A 35 -1.46 32.53 -18.69
CA ASP A 35 -0.07 32.28 -19.04
C ASP A 35 0.47 31.19 -18.13
N LYS A 36 1.00 30.12 -18.73
CA LYS A 36 1.65 29.07 -17.93
C LYS A 36 2.78 29.75 -17.15
N PRO A 37 2.84 29.59 -15.82
CA PRO A 37 3.90 30.20 -15.04
C PRO A 37 5.25 29.76 -15.61
N GLU A 38 6.12 30.73 -15.88
CA GLU A 38 7.45 30.47 -16.39
C GLU A 38 8.24 29.66 -15.36
N LYS A 39 8.76 28.51 -15.79
CA LYS A 39 9.63 27.67 -14.97
C LYS A 39 10.98 28.35 -14.81
N ILE A 40 11.55 28.22 -13.61
CA ILE A 40 12.89 28.72 -13.33
C ILE A 40 13.89 27.79 -14.04
N SER A 41 14.63 28.33 -14.99
CA SER A 41 15.60 27.57 -15.80
C SER A 41 16.83 27.13 -15.00
N ASN A 42 17.26 27.93 -14.01
CA ASN A 42 18.34 27.59 -13.09
C ASN A 42 17.87 27.75 -11.64
N LEU A 43 17.28 26.69 -11.12
CA LEU A 43 16.67 26.68 -9.79
C LEU A 43 17.69 26.84 -8.66
N ASP A 44 18.89 26.27 -8.82
CA ASP A 44 19.95 26.44 -7.82
C ASP A 44 20.44 27.88 -7.74
N ALA A 45 20.69 28.54 -8.89
CA ALA A 45 21.08 29.96 -8.88
C ALA A 45 19.98 30.85 -8.31
N HIS A 46 18.71 30.55 -8.59
CA HIS A 46 17.57 31.26 -8.01
C HIS A 46 17.55 31.13 -6.48
N LEU A 47 17.68 29.91 -5.96
CA LEU A 47 17.69 29.66 -4.51
C LEU A 47 18.91 30.28 -3.81
N GLN A 48 20.09 30.24 -4.44
CA GLN A 48 21.29 30.89 -3.89
C GLN A 48 21.20 32.42 -3.93
N GLY A 49 20.38 32.98 -4.83
CA GLY A 49 20.06 34.40 -4.87
C GLY A 49 18.99 34.84 -3.87
N ASP A 50 18.23 33.89 -3.29
CA ASP A 50 17.18 34.17 -2.30
C ASP A 50 17.76 34.19 -0.89
N ALA A 51 17.82 35.38 -0.28
CA ALA A 51 18.30 35.57 1.07
C ALA A 51 17.50 34.79 2.13
N ASN A 52 16.20 34.59 1.92
CA ASN A 52 15.34 33.83 2.83
C ASN A 52 15.67 32.33 2.76
N TYR A 53 16.00 31.82 1.57
CA TYR A 53 16.45 30.45 1.42
C TYR A 53 17.85 30.25 2.02
N VAL A 54 18.81 31.12 1.70
CA VAL A 54 20.21 30.99 2.15
C VAL A 54 20.35 31.09 3.67
N LYS A 55 19.59 31.99 4.32
CA LYS A 55 19.68 32.21 5.77
C LYS A 55 18.59 31.50 6.57
N GLY A 56 17.59 30.94 5.90
CA GLY A 56 16.47 30.28 6.54
C GLY A 56 16.89 29.03 7.31
N SER A 57 16.12 28.70 8.33
CA SER A 57 16.09 27.39 8.98
C SER A 57 15.78 26.28 7.97
N LEU A 58 15.98 25.02 8.37
CA LEU A 58 15.62 23.86 7.53
C LEU A 58 14.15 23.93 7.10
N LEU A 59 13.24 24.19 8.05
CA LEU A 59 11.82 24.25 7.75
C LEU A 59 11.49 25.33 6.71
N GLU A 60 12.07 26.53 6.84
CA GLU A 60 11.86 27.62 5.88
C GLU A 60 12.36 27.23 4.48
N ARG A 61 13.53 26.59 4.35
CA ARG A 61 14.04 26.11 3.06
C ARG A 61 13.12 25.05 2.43
N LEU A 62 12.60 24.14 3.24
CA LEU A 62 11.63 23.13 2.79
C LEU A 62 10.30 23.75 2.35
N GLN A 63 9.82 24.78 3.06
CA GLN A 63 8.62 25.51 2.70
C GLN A 63 8.79 26.32 1.40
N ILE A 64 9.94 26.98 1.21
CA ILE A 64 10.25 27.72 -0.01
C ILE A 64 10.24 26.77 -1.23
N SER A 65 10.92 25.63 -1.13
CA SER A 65 10.92 24.63 -2.22
C SER A 65 9.54 24.02 -2.47
N ALA A 66 8.72 23.81 -1.43
CA ALA A 66 7.33 23.38 -1.60
C ALA A 66 6.47 24.44 -2.30
N GLN A 67 6.65 25.72 -1.96
CA GLN A 67 5.94 26.83 -2.59
C GLN A 67 6.33 26.98 -4.06
N LEU A 68 7.62 26.86 -4.41
CA LEU A 68 8.07 26.88 -5.80
C LEU A 68 7.44 25.76 -6.64
N TYR A 69 7.15 24.61 -6.04
CA TYR A 69 6.39 23.55 -6.70
C TYR A 69 4.90 23.90 -6.85
N GLU A 70 4.27 24.44 -5.80
CA GLU A 70 2.87 24.88 -5.81
C GLU A 70 2.61 25.98 -6.86
N ASP A 71 3.54 26.92 -6.98
CA ASP A 71 3.54 28.00 -7.96
C ASP A 71 3.92 27.52 -9.37
N LYS A 72 4.17 26.22 -9.55
CA LYS A 72 4.59 25.56 -10.80
C LYS A 72 5.87 26.16 -11.39
N LYS A 73 6.72 26.74 -10.54
CA LYS A 73 8.03 27.33 -10.91
C LYS A 73 9.12 26.28 -11.06
N CYS A 74 8.94 25.11 -10.46
CA CYS A 74 9.75 23.92 -10.65
C CYS A 74 8.85 22.68 -10.79
N ASP A 75 9.40 21.58 -11.28
CA ASP A 75 8.69 20.30 -11.27
C ASP A 75 8.88 19.52 -9.96
N TYR A 76 8.10 18.45 -9.84
CA TYR A 76 8.09 17.58 -8.66
C TYR A 76 9.48 17.01 -8.34
N ASN A 77 10.23 16.56 -9.34
CA ASN A 77 11.54 15.94 -9.12
C ASN A 77 12.58 16.96 -8.65
N GLN A 78 12.53 18.17 -9.22
CA GLN A 78 13.38 19.29 -8.80
C GLN A 78 13.11 19.67 -7.34
N ALA A 79 11.84 19.90 -6.97
CA ALA A 79 11.46 20.24 -5.60
C ALA A 79 11.83 19.12 -4.60
N ARG A 80 11.53 17.86 -4.94
CA ARG A 80 11.89 16.69 -4.13
C ARG A 80 13.41 16.61 -3.92
N GLY A 81 14.19 16.78 -4.99
CA GLY A 81 15.66 16.75 -4.94
C GLY A 81 16.28 17.84 -4.08
N ILE A 82 15.76 19.08 -4.16
CA ILE A 82 16.20 20.19 -3.29
C ILE A 82 15.92 19.89 -1.83
N GLN A 83 14.69 19.47 -1.52
CA GLN A 83 14.32 19.15 -0.15
C GLN A 83 15.16 17.99 0.42
N MET A 84 15.40 16.94 -0.37
CA MET A 84 16.28 15.85 0.04
C MET A 84 17.70 16.32 0.31
N ARG A 85 18.25 17.22 -0.53
CA ARG A 85 19.56 17.83 -0.32
C ARG A 85 19.61 18.63 0.98
N ASP A 86 18.59 19.44 1.27
CA ASP A 86 18.50 20.23 2.49
C ASP A 86 18.40 19.36 3.75
N LEU A 87 17.59 18.29 3.70
CA LEU A 87 17.46 17.30 4.78
C LEU A 87 18.80 16.59 5.03
N LEU A 88 19.51 16.17 3.97
CA LEU A 88 20.83 15.54 4.09
C LEU A 88 21.90 16.51 4.60
N ALA A 89 21.88 17.77 4.17
CA ALA A 89 22.79 18.79 4.67
C ALA A 89 22.55 19.07 6.15
N HIS A 90 21.29 19.15 6.58
CA HIS A 90 20.93 19.26 7.98
C HIS A 90 21.41 18.05 8.79
N ALA A 91 21.19 16.83 8.30
CA ALA A 91 21.64 15.63 8.97
C ALA A 91 23.17 15.62 9.19
N ARG A 92 23.95 15.99 8.18
CA ARG A 92 25.42 16.12 8.29
C ARG A 92 25.84 17.16 9.33
N ALA A 93 25.13 18.28 9.40
CA ALA A 93 25.41 19.34 10.37
C ALA A 93 25.00 18.99 11.81
N ASN A 94 24.17 17.97 12.01
CA ASN A 94 23.61 17.58 13.32
C ASN A 94 24.00 16.14 13.72
N GLU A 95 25.21 15.70 13.35
CA GLU A 95 25.77 14.39 13.75
C GLU A 95 24.93 13.16 13.31
N MET A 96 24.13 13.32 12.25
CA MET A 96 23.29 12.27 11.66
C MET A 96 23.68 11.98 10.21
N ASP A 97 24.96 12.14 9.84
CA ASP A 97 25.40 11.82 8.47
C ASP A 97 25.12 10.34 8.16
N PRO A 98 24.31 9.99 7.14
CA PRO A 98 24.01 8.60 6.82
C PRO A 98 25.24 7.75 6.48
N ALA A 99 26.37 8.35 6.06
CA ALA A 99 27.60 7.61 5.84
C ALA A 99 28.06 6.89 7.12
N THR A 100 28.08 7.59 8.26
CA THR A 100 28.64 7.11 9.52
C THR A 100 27.59 6.84 10.61
N LYS A 101 26.42 7.47 10.51
CA LYS A 101 25.35 7.52 11.53
C LYS A 101 23.97 7.21 10.95
N LEU A 102 23.90 6.27 9.99
CA LEU A 102 22.68 5.85 9.30
C LEU A 102 21.49 5.56 10.24
N VAL A 103 21.71 4.88 11.37
CA VAL A 103 20.62 4.54 12.30
C VAL A 103 19.99 5.81 12.88
N ALA A 104 20.79 6.76 13.36
CA ALA A 104 20.30 8.03 13.90
C ALA A 104 19.57 8.85 12.82
N PHE A 105 20.10 8.87 11.60
CA PHE A 105 19.46 9.53 10.47
C PHE A 105 18.07 8.98 10.18
N VAL A 106 17.92 7.66 10.04
CA VAL A 106 16.64 7.04 9.74
C VAL A 106 15.65 7.18 10.91
N GLN A 107 16.12 7.12 12.15
CA GLN A 107 15.29 7.37 13.34
C GLN A 107 14.72 8.78 13.34
N TRP A 108 15.53 9.78 12.98
CA TRP A 108 15.06 11.15 12.85
C TRP A 108 14.02 11.28 11.73
N LEU A 109 14.30 10.73 10.54
CA LEU A 109 13.32 10.74 9.44
C LEU A 109 12.00 10.06 9.82
N GLY A 110 12.07 8.91 10.50
CA GLY A 110 10.90 8.18 11.00
C GLY A 110 10.10 8.99 12.01
N ALA A 111 10.76 9.67 12.94
CA ALA A 111 10.10 10.56 13.90
C ALA A 111 9.37 11.73 13.22
N GLU A 112 10.02 12.38 12.24
CA GLU A 112 9.39 13.42 11.43
C GLU A 112 8.21 12.86 10.61
N ASN A 113 8.34 11.65 10.06
CA ASN A 113 7.29 11.01 9.27
C ASN A 113 6.09 10.57 10.12
N ALA A 114 6.33 10.08 11.34
CA ALA A 114 5.30 9.71 12.30
C ALA A 114 4.51 10.93 12.80
N ASN A 115 5.15 12.10 12.87
CA ASN A 115 4.52 13.36 13.22
C ASN A 115 3.73 13.94 12.03
N TYR A 116 2.62 13.29 11.64
CA TYR A 116 1.81 13.69 10.47
C TYR A 116 1.26 15.12 10.51
N LYS A 117 1.17 15.73 11.70
CA LYS A 117 0.74 17.13 11.90
C LYS A 117 1.91 18.11 11.97
N GLY A 118 3.15 17.63 12.07
CA GLY A 118 4.36 18.42 12.17
C GLY A 118 4.64 19.23 10.90
N ASP A 119 5.24 20.40 11.07
CA ASP A 119 5.47 21.33 9.97
C ASP A 119 6.48 20.80 8.95
N MET A 120 7.49 20.05 9.42
CA MET A 120 8.44 19.32 8.57
C MET A 120 7.74 18.33 7.64
N ARG A 121 6.86 17.47 8.20
CA ARG A 121 6.07 16.51 7.41
C ARG A 121 5.16 17.21 6.41
N LYS A 122 4.49 18.30 6.82
CA LYS A 122 3.63 19.08 5.91
C LYS A 122 4.43 19.68 4.75
N ALA A 123 5.59 20.29 5.03
CA ALA A 123 6.45 20.89 4.02
C ALA A 123 6.97 19.85 3.00
N CYS A 124 7.18 18.61 3.44
CA CYS A 124 7.63 17.52 2.59
C CYS A 124 6.50 16.71 1.94
N SER A 125 5.26 16.82 2.42
CA SER A 125 4.15 15.93 2.03
C SER A 125 3.82 15.95 0.54
N ARG A 126 3.92 17.12 -0.11
CA ARG A 126 3.57 17.29 -1.53
C ARG A 126 4.64 16.77 -2.49
N THR A 127 5.90 16.68 -2.03
CA THR A 127 7.04 16.20 -2.81
C THR A 127 7.42 14.76 -2.43
N GLY A 128 6.96 14.27 -1.27
CA GLY A 128 7.35 12.97 -0.73
C GLY A 128 8.85 12.87 -0.43
N SER A 129 9.53 13.97 -0.11
CA SER A 129 10.98 14.01 0.09
C SER A 129 11.45 13.24 1.34
N LEU A 130 10.68 13.28 2.44
CA LEU A 130 10.93 12.43 3.62
C LEU A 130 10.79 10.95 3.28
N ASP A 131 9.69 10.57 2.62
CA ASP A 131 9.43 9.18 2.21
C ASP A 131 10.53 8.68 1.26
N ALA A 132 11.05 9.53 0.36
CA ALA A 132 12.17 9.22 -0.52
C ALA A 132 13.44 8.82 0.21
N LEU A 133 13.77 9.54 1.28
CA LEU A 133 14.96 9.26 2.08
C LEU A 133 14.75 7.98 2.90
N ILE A 134 13.54 7.75 3.41
CA ILE A 134 13.21 6.47 4.06
C ILE A 134 13.31 5.31 3.07
N GLU A 135 12.77 5.44 1.86
CA GLU A 135 12.90 4.46 0.77
C GLU A 135 14.38 4.21 0.40
N THR A 136 15.22 5.24 0.44
CA THR A 136 16.65 5.09 0.11
C THR A 136 17.42 4.38 1.22
N TYR A 137 17.18 4.75 2.49
CA TYR A 137 18.05 4.43 3.61
C TYR A 137 17.45 3.46 4.64
N GLY A 138 16.13 3.30 4.65
CA GLY A 138 15.38 2.49 5.61
C GLY A 138 15.86 1.05 5.65
N ALA A 139 15.75 0.31 4.55
CA ALA A 139 16.25 -1.06 4.50
C ALA A 139 17.78 -1.17 4.70
N GLN A 140 18.56 -0.15 4.33
CA GLN A 140 20.01 -0.18 4.52
C GLN A 140 20.40 -0.24 6.00
N ARG A 141 19.61 0.38 6.89
CA ARG A 141 19.91 0.41 8.32
C ARG A 141 19.86 -0.99 8.95
N LEU A 142 19.04 -1.89 8.40
CA LEU A 142 18.88 -3.26 8.90
C LEU A 142 20.20 -4.02 8.92
N TRP A 143 21.08 -3.76 7.95
CA TRP A 143 22.41 -4.37 7.89
C TRP A 143 23.39 -3.84 8.95
N ARG A 144 23.05 -2.71 9.59
CA ARG A 144 23.80 -2.13 10.72
C ARG A 144 23.15 -2.46 12.06
N ASP A 145 22.02 -3.16 12.05
CA ASP A 145 21.32 -3.60 13.25
C ASP A 145 21.77 -5.03 13.60
N GLU A 146 22.54 -5.17 14.69
CA GLU A 146 23.05 -6.47 15.11
C GLU A 146 21.93 -7.46 15.44
N ALA A 147 20.85 -7.00 16.08
CA ALA A 147 19.73 -7.86 16.44
C ALA A 147 19.02 -8.40 15.21
N PHE A 148 18.91 -7.58 14.16
CA PHE A 148 18.40 -8.03 12.88
C PHE A 148 19.34 -9.01 12.17
N SER A 149 20.63 -8.67 12.07
CA SER A 149 21.61 -9.47 11.32
C SER A 149 21.82 -10.89 11.88
N LYS A 150 21.73 -11.05 13.21
CA LYS A 150 21.93 -12.32 13.91
C LYS A 150 20.61 -13.07 14.20
N GLY A 151 19.46 -12.41 14.03
CA GLY A 151 18.16 -12.98 14.33
C GLY A 151 17.76 -14.11 13.37
N ASN A 152 16.91 -15.03 13.84
CA ASN A 152 16.19 -15.94 12.96
C ASN A 152 15.07 -15.20 12.21
N ALA A 153 14.40 -15.85 11.25
CA ALA A 153 13.33 -15.24 10.46
C ALA A 153 12.23 -14.59 11.33
N GLN A 154 11.84 -15.21 12.45
CA GLN A 154 10.85 -14.66 13.37
C GLN A 154 11.34 -13.37 14.05
N ALA A 155 12.59 -13.35 14.53
CA ALA A 155 13.18 -12.16 15.14
C ALA A 155 13.36 -11.03 14.10
N LYS A 156 13.71 -11.37 12.86
CA LYS A 156 13.79 -10.41 11.75
C LYS A 156 12.43 -9.82 11.40
N LEU A 157 11.37 -10.64 11.37
CA LEU A 157 9.98 -10.17 11.19
C LEU A 157 9.57 -9.21 12.30
N ALA A 158 9.83 -9.57 13.55
CA ALA A 158 9.51 -8.71 14.70
C ALA A 158 10.20 -7.36 14.55
N ARG A 159 11.47 -7.37 14.14
CA ARG A 159 12.21 -6.14 13.90
C ARG A 159 11.64 -5.33 12.72
N VAL A 160 11.33 -5.94 11.58
CA VAL A 160 10.69 -5.24 10.44
C VAL A 160 9.41 -4.54 10.87
N LYS A 161 8.56 -5.22 11.65
CA LYS A 161 7.32 -4.65 12.20
C LYS A 161 7.59 -3.43 13.08
N GLU A 162 8.55 -3.51 14.00
CA GLU A 162 8.94 -2.37 14.85
C GLU A 162 9.37 -1.15 14.01
N LEU A 163 10.19 -1.37 12.98
CA LEU A 163 10.68 -0.28 12.13
C LEU A 163 9.57 0.31 11.26
N TRP A 164 8.65 -0.52 10.79
CA TRP A 164 7.46 -0.06 10.08
C TRP A 164 6.57 0.82 10.96
N GLU A 165 6.31 0.39 12.20
CA GLU A 165 5.54 1.16 13.19
C GLU A 165 6.22 2.49 13.53
N ALA A 166 7.56 2.50 13.60
CA ALA A 166 8.37 3.70 13.78
C ALA A 166 8.48 4.59 12.52
N ARG A 167 7.85 4.21 11.39
CA ARG A 167 7.93 4.90 10.08
C ARG A 167 9.36 5.00 9.53
N GLU A 168 10.21 4.04 9.88
CA GLU A 168 11.61 3.97 9.48
C GLU A 168 11.85 3.02 8.29
N LEU A 169 10.80 2.34 7.81
CA LEU A 169 10.76 1.62 6.54
C LEU A 169 9.61 2.18 5.71
N ASP A 170 9.79 2.23 4.40
CA ASP A 170 8.68 2.52 3.50
C ASP A 170 7.78 1.28 3.34
N GLN A 171 6.58 1.50 2.80
CA GLN A 171 5.57 0.45 2.65
C GLN A 171 6.03 -0.71 1.77
N GLY A 172 6.68 -0.42 0.64
CA GLY A 172 7.20 -1.43 -0.29
C GLY A 172 8.31 -2.26 0.35
N GLN A 173 9.28 -1.60 0.99
CA GLN A 173 10.33 -2.29 1.75
C GLN A 173 9.77 -3.22 2.82
N CYS A 174 8.79 -2.73 3.61
CA CYS A 174 8.15 -3.54 4.64
C CYS A 174 7.51 -4.79 4.03
N TYR A 175 6.76 -4.64 2.94
CA TYR A 175 6.06 -5.77 2.31
C TYR A 175 7.01 -6.82 1.75
N ASP A 176 8.07 -6.39 1.06
CA ASP A 176 9.05 -7.30 0.47
C ASP A 176 9.82 -8.06 1.56
N LEU A 177 10.27 -7.37 2.61
CA LEU A 177 10.99 -7.97 3.72
C LEU A 177 10.09 -8.92 4.53
N THR A 178 8.87 -8.51 4.87
CA THR A 178 7.90 -9.35 5.58
C THR A 178 7.64 -10.63 4.81
N ARG A 179 7.36 -10.54 3.51
CA ARG A 179 7.12 -11.71 2.67
C ARG A 179 8.33 -12.64 2.62
N MET A 180 9.53 -12.08 2.41
CA MET A 180 10.76 -12.86 2.35
C MET A 180 10.98 -13.68 3.64
N TYR A 181 10.85 -13.04 4.81
CA TYR A 181 11.08 -13.73 6.09
C TYR A 181 9.94 -14.65 6.51
N ILE A 182 8.70 -14.41 6.08
CA ILE A 182 7.63 -15.41 6.21
C ILE A 182 8.05 -16.68 5.46
N TYR A 183 8.43 -16.57 4.18
CA TYR A 183 8.81 -17.76 3.42
C TYR A 183 10.08 -18.43 3.93
N GLU A 184 11.06 -17.67 4.44
CA GLU A 184 12.23 -18.23 5.14
C GLU A 184 11.80 -19.04 6.38
N HIS A 185 10.86 -18.52 7.17
CA HIS A 185 10.32 -19.22 8.34
C HIS A 185 9.55 -20.49 7.98
N LEU A 186 8.82 -20.47 6.86
CA LEU A 186 8.02 -21.60 6.37
C LEU A 186 8.85 -22.66 5.64
N ALA A 187 10.06 -22.33 5.16
CA ALA A 187 10.90 -23.22 4.36
C ALA A 187 11.13 -24.62 4.98
N PRO A 188 11.33 -24.79 6.31
CA PRO A 188 11.48 -26.12 6.93
C PRO A 188 10.24 -27.01 6.86
N ALA A 189 9.06 -26.47 6.53
CA ALA A 189 7.86 -27.28 6.28
C ALA A 189 7.87 -27.94 4.90
N GLY A 190 8.70 -27.47 3.96
CA GLY A 190 8.70 -27.99 2.59
C GLY A 190 7.33 -27.77 1.93
N ALA A 191 6.79 -28.81 1.30
CA ALA A 191 5.48 -28.76 0.63
C ALA A 191 4.29 -29.03 1.58
N ASP A 192 4.53 -29.45 2.82
CA ASP A 192 3.49 -29.83 3.78
C ASP A 192 2.69 -28.61 4.24
N VAL A 193 1.44 -28.50 3.75
CA VAL A 193 0.57 -27.36 4.03
C VAL A 193 0.15 -27.27 5.51
N ASP A 194 -0.01 -28.40 6.20
CA ASP A 194 -0.42 -28.41 7.61
C ASP A 194 0.70 -27.90 8.49
N LYS A 195 1.93 -28.34 8.21
CA LYS A 195 3.11 -27.81 8.89
C LYS A 195 3.37 -26.34 8.56
N GLN A 196 3.11 -25.91 7.32
CA GLN A 196 3.21 -24.49 6.96
C GLN A 196 2.19 -23.63 7.71
N LEU A 197 0.93 -24.08 7.82
CA LEU A 197 -0.11 -23.40 8.61
C LEU A 197 0.26 -23.34 10.10
N GLU A 198 0.80 -24.42 10.66
CA GLU A 198 1.28 -24.44 12.06
C GLU A 198 2.38 -23.39 12.29
N LEU A 199 3.42 -23.38 11.45
CA LEU A 199 4.51 -22.40 11.54
C LEU A 199 4.00 -20.96 11.34
N PHE A 200 3.07 -20.75 10.40
CA PHE A 200 2.48 -19.45 10.21
C PHE A 200 1.68 -19.00 11.45
N GLY A 201 0.92 -19.91 12.08
CA GLY A 201 0.24 -19.66 13.35
C GLY A 201 1.20 -19.29 14.49
N GLN A 202 2.41 -19.86 14.53
CA GLN A 202 3.45 -19.46 15.48
C GLN A 202 3.89 -18.00 15.28
N LEU A 203 4.04 -17.54 14.03
CA LEU A 203 4.34 -16.13 13.72
C LEU A 203 3.21 -15.20 14.18
N VAL A 204 1.95 -15.60 14.02
CA VAL A 204 0.80 -14.83 14.51
C VAL A 204 0.82 -14.70 16.03
N LYS A 205 1.02 -15.83 16.73
CA LYS A 205 1.11 -15.87 18.20
C LYS A 205 2.28 -15.03 18.72
N ALA A 206 3.39 -14.97 17.97
CA ALA A 206 4.55 -14.14 18.26
C ALA A 206 4.33 -12.64 18.03
N LYS A 207 3.21 -12.22 17.40
CA LYS A 207 2.88 -10.81 17.09
C LYS A 207 3.96 -10.10 16.26
N CYS A 208 4.71 -10.84 15.46
CA CYS A 208 5.80 -10.32 14.62
C CYS A 208 5.36 -9.95 13.20
N LEU A 209 4.09 -10.15 12.85
CA LEU A 209 3.56 -9.92 11.52
C LEU A 209 2.92 -8.53 11.43
N ASP A 210 3.25 -7.80 10.36
CA ASP A 210 2.44 -6.66 9.92
C ASP A 210 1.29 -7.17 9.04
N TRP A 211 0.13 -6.54 9.19
CA TRP A 211 -1.09 -6.98 8.54
C TRP A 211 -1.01 -7.00 7.01
N ALA A 212 -0.56 -5.90 6.40
CA ALA A 212 -0.64 -5.74 4.96
C ALA A 212 0.41 -6.58 4.22
N GLY A 213 1.60 -6.74 4.78
CA GLY A 213 2.67 -7.59 4.23
C GLY A 213 2.37 -9.08 4.34
N SER A 214 1.60 -9.49 5.36
CA SER A 214 1.37 -10.91 5.67
C SER A 214 0.08 -11.49 5.08
N ALA A 215 -0.92 -10.66 4.79
CA ALA A 215 -2.24 -11.10 4.32
C ALA A 215 -2.19 -11.97 3.06
N GLY A 216 -1.32 -11.63 2.09
CA GLY A 216 -1.18 -12.41 0.85
C GLY A 216 -0.53 -13.78 1.06
N ALA A 217 0.44 -13.89 1.96
CA ALA A 217 1.06 -15.18 2.29
C ALA A 217 0.06 -16.08 3.03
N HIS A 218 -0.72 -15.49 3.95
CA HIS A 218 -1.78 -16.22 4.65
C HIS A 218 -2.83 -16.77 3.69
N GLU A 219 -3.38 -15.94 2.81
CA GLU A 219 -4.40 -16.38 1.85
C GLU A 219 -3.87 -17.49 0.93
N ALA A 220 -2.63 -17.37 0.43
CA ALA A 220 -2.03 -18.41 -0.40
C ALA A 220 -1.95 -19.77 0.34
N LEU A 221 -1.65 -19.76 1.65
CA LEU A 221 -1.65 -20.98 2.46
C LEU A 221 -3.06 -21.55 2.64
N LEU A 222 -4.07 -20.71 2.89
CA LEU A 222 -5.45 -21.15 3.02
C LEU A 222 -5.99 -21.74 1.71
N THR A 223 -5.73 -21.07 0.57
CA THR A 223 -6.08 -21.56 -0.76
C THR A 223 -5.44 -22.91 -1.05
N ARG A 224 -4.14 -23.08 -0.77
CA ARG A 224 -3.46 -24.37 -0.91
C ARG A 224 -4.07 -25.44 0.00
N ALA A 225 -4.42 -25.09 1.24
CA ALA A 225 -5.05 -26.04 2.15
C ALA A 225 -6.41 -26.54 1.62
N LEU A 226 -7.22 -25.65 1.04
CA LEU A 226 -8.50 -26.02 0.40
C LEU A 226 -8.35 -26.96 -0.80
N GLU A 227 -7.17 -27.00 -1.43
CA GLU A 227 -6.87 -27.85 -2.60
C GLU A 227 -6.17 -29.16 -2.21
N GLU A 228 -5.23 -29.10 -1.26
CA GLU A 228 -4.31 -30.19 -0.96
C GLU A 228 -4.80 -31.08 0.19
N LYS A 229 -5.59 -30.55 1.15
CA LYS A 229 -6.07 -31.32 2.30
C LYS A 229 -7.17 -32.30 1.89
N LYS A 230 -6.85 -33.59 1.97
CA LYS A 230 -7.74 -34.70 1.55
C LYS A 230 -9.00 -34.83 2.42
N ASP A 231 -8.94 -34.39 3.67
CA ASP A 231 -10.07 -34.39 4.60
C ASP A 231 -11.09 -33.29 4.28
N LEU A 232 -10.70 -32.28 3.49
CA LEU A 232 -11.58 -31.21 2.99
C LEU A 232 -12.19 -31.55 1.62
N ASP A 233 -12.82 -32.72 1.52
CA ASP A 233 -13.36 -33.28 0.27
C ASP A 233 -14.76 -32.79 -0.13
N THR A 234 -15.47 -32.09 0.76
CA THR A 234 -16.79 -31.48 0.47
C THR A 234 -16.80 -29.98 0.72
N ALA A 235 -17.74 -29.26 0.08
CA ALA A 235 -17.89 -27.83 0.31
C ALA A 235 -18.23 -27.54 1.78
N GLU A 236 -19.09 -28.32 2.43
CA GLU A 236 -19.40 -28.13 3.85
C GLU A 236 -18.16 -28.23 4.74
N LYS A 237 -17.27 -29.22 4.50
CA LYS A 237 -16.04 -29.36 5.27
C LYS A 237 -15.09 -28.19 5.03
N LYS A 238 -14.94 -27.75 3.77
CA LYS A 238 -14.15 -26.57 3.42
C LYS A 238 -14.69 -25.30 4.08
N LEU A 239 -16.00 -25.05 4.02
CA LEU A 239 -16.63 -23.90 4.65
C LEU A 239 -16.47 -23.90 6.17
N ALA A 240 -16.66 -25.06 6.81
CA ALA A 240 -16.44 -25.21 8.25
C ALA A 240 -14.98 -24.92 8.64
N TRP A 241 -14.03 -25.48 7.88
CA TRP A 241 -12.61 -25.26 8.09
C TRP A 241 -12.21 -23.79 7.89
N ILE A 242 -12.72 -23.13 6.85
CA ILE A 242 -12.53 -21.69 6.65
C ILE A 242 -13.01 -20.93 7.88
N ASN A 243 -14.20 -21.23 8.43
CA ASN A 243 -14.67 -20.52 9.61
C ASN A 243 -13.74 -20.70 10.81
N GLU A 244 -13.30 -21.92 11.11
CA GLU A 244 -12.35 -22.17 12.19
C GLU A 244 -11.06 -21.34 12.07
N HIS A 245 -10.53 -21.19 10.85
CA HIS A 245 -9.25 -20.53 10.62
C HIS A 245 -9.36 -19.02 10.37
N THR A 246 -10.58 -18.52 10.16
CA THR A 246 -10.85 -17.13 9.76
C THR A 246 -11.82 -16.38 10.68
N ASP A 247 -12.32 -17.01 11.75
CA ASP A 247 -13.26 -16.37 12.71
C ASP A 247 -12.61 -15.20 13.47
N SER A 248 -13.21 -14.01 13.35
CA SER A 248 -12.75 -12.77 13.99
C SER A 248 -12.63 -12.81 15.51
N LYS A 249 -13.28 -13.78 16.19
CA LYS A 249 -13.26 -13.90 17.65
C LYS A 249 -12.21 -14.90 18.17
N ASP A 250 -12.11 -16.05 17.53
CA ASP A 250 -11.36 -17.21 18.05
C ASP A 250 -10.42 -17.86 17.02
N GLY A 251 -10.49 -17.45 15.75
CA GLY A 251 -9.64 -17.97 14.70
C GLY A 251 -8.21 -17.47 14.85
N GLU A 252 -7.23 -18.39 14.83
CA GLU A 252 -5.81 -18.09 15.06
C GLU A 252 -5.26 -17.00 14.11
N ILE A 253 -5.93 -16.72 12.99
CA ILE A 253 -5.40 -15.91 11.89
C ILE A 253 -6.42 -14.86 11.34
N SER A 254 -7.53 -14.62 12.03
CA SER A 254 -8.67 -13.89 11.48
C SER A 254 -8.47 -12.40 11.22
N TRP A 255 -7.59 -11.74 11.97
CA TRP A 255 -7.31 -10.32 11.81
C TRP A 255 -6.57 -9.99 10.50
N MET A 256 -6.00 -11.00 9.81
CA MET A 256 -5.24 -10.84 8.55
C MET A 256 -6.08 -11.06 7.28
N ILE A 257 -7.37 -11.36 7.41
CA ILE A 257 -8.26 -11.51 6.26
C ILE A 257 -9.08 -10.23 6.07
N VAL A 258 -8.84 -9.58 4.94
CA VAL A 258 -9.30 -8.22 4.66
C VAL A 258 -10.39 -8.24 3.60
N GLY A 259 -11.46 -7.48 3.84
CA GLY A 259 -12.49 -7.24 2.83
C GLY A 259 -13.06 -8.54 2.26
N ASN A 260 -13.14 -8.62 0.93
CA ASN A 260 -13.74 -9.75 0.23
C ASN A 260 -12.84 -11.01 0.14
N ARG A 261 -11.66 -11.05 0.77
CA ARG A 261 -10.77 -12.23 0.68
C ARG A 261 -11.39 -13.49 1.30
N ARG A 262 -12.14 -13.32 2.41
CA ARG A 262 -12.92 -14.42 3.00
C ARG A 262 -14.00 -14.93 2.05
N LEU A 263 -14.66 -13.99 1.36
CA LEU A 263 -15.63 -14.31 0.32
C LEU A 263 -14.98 -15.10 -0.82
N THR A 264 -13.77 -14.73 -1.27
CA THR A 264 -13.03 -15.49 -2.28
C THR A 264 -12.75 -16.92 -1.86
N LEU A 265 -12.33 -17.15 -0.61
CA LEU A 265 -12.12 -18.50 -0.06
C LEU A 265 -13.42 -19.30 -0.02
N PHE A 266 -14.54 -18.68 0.40
CA PHE A 266 -15.85 -19.33 0.36
C PHE A 266 -16.26 -19.68 -1.07
N MET A 267 -16.05 -18.78 -2.03
CA MET A 267 -16.34 -19.04 -3.43
C MET A 267 -15.52 -20.22 -3.97
N GLN A 268 -14.22 -20.26 -3.68
CA GLN A 268 -13.36 -21.39 -4.06
C GLN A 268 -13.82 -22.71 -3.42
N ALA A 269 -14.23 -22.68 -2.14
CA ALA A 269 -14.67 -23.87 -1.42
C ALA A 269 -15.93 -24.51 -2.03
N MET A 270 -16.83 -23.70 -2.60
CA MET A 270 -18.12 -24.14 -3.10
C MET A 270 -18.23 -24.21 -4.63
N ASP A 271 -17.23 -23.74 -5.38
CA ASP A 271 -17.31 -23.51 -6.83
C ASP A 271 -17.82 -24.74 -7.60
N LEU A 272 -17.20 -25.90 -7.36
CA LEU A 272 -17.56 -27.15 -8.03
C LEU A 272 -18.98 -27.65 -7.69
N GLU A 273 -19.48 -27.33 -6.50
CA GLU A 273 -20.83 -27.71 -6.10
C GLU A 273 -21.86 -26.76 -6.72
N MET A 274 -21.59 -25.46 -6.66
CA MET A 274 -22.45 -24.43 -7.26
C MET A 274 -22.55 -24.54 -8.78
N SER A 275 -21.48 -24.98 -9.46
CA SER A 275 -21.46 -25.15 -10.92
C SER A 275 -22.42 -26.22 -11.42
N LYS A 276 -22.89 -27.13 -10.55
CA LYS A 276 -23.81 -28.23 -10.88
C LYS A 276 -25.29 -27.86 -10.71
N LEU A 277 -25.55 -26.73 -10.07
CA LEU A 277 -26.88 -26.30 -9.66
C LEU A 277 -27.39 -25.17 -10.54
N ASN A 278 -28.71 -25.08 -10.72
CA ASN A 278 -29.37 -23.92 -11.30
C ASN A 278 -29.52 -22.78 -10.27
N GLU A 279 -30.02 -21.61 -10.69
CA GLU A 279 -30.12 -20.43 -9.82
C GLU A 279 -30.95 -20.63 -8.54
N GLU A 280 -32.11 -21.30 -8.65
CA GLU A 280 -33.00 -21.58 -7.51
C GLU A 280 -32.35 -22.58 -6.56
N GLU A 281 -31.72 -23.62 -7.11
CA GLU A 281 -30.98 -24.63 -6.35
C GLU A 281 -29.77 -24.02 -5.63
N ARG A 282 -29.01 -23.13 -6.28
CA ARG A 282 -27.89 -22.40 -5.64
C ARG A 282 -28.39 -21.57 -4.47
N ALA A 283 -29.46 -20.79 -4.67
CA ALA A 283 -30.03 -19.94 -3.61
C ALA A 283 -30.51 -20.77 -2.41
N ALA A 284 -31.17 -21.91 -2.67
CA ALA A 284 -31.60 -22.84 -1.63
C ALA A 284 -30.41 -23.45 -0.88
N LYS A 285 -29.35 -23.83 -1.59
CA LYS A 285 -28.15 -24.43 -1.00
C LYS A 285 -27.34 -23.43 -0.17
N ILE A 286 -27.20 -22.18 -0.63
CA ILE A 286 -26.57 -21.11 0.15
C ILE A 286 -27.35 -20.85 1.44
N LYS A 287 -28.69 -20.83 1.37
CA LYS A 287 -29.54 -20.70 2.55
C LYS A 287 -29.38 -21.87 3.51
N GLU A 288 -29.30 -23.11 3.01
CA GLU A 288 -29.00 -24.29 3.81
C GLU A 288 -27.67 -24.13 4.58
N TRP A 289 -26.61 -23.65 3.92
CA TRP A 289 -25.32 -23.41 4.56
C TRP A 289 -25.36 -22.24 5.56
N GLN A 290 -26.15 -21.20 5.29
CA GLN A 290 -26.40 -20.13 6.25
C GLN A 290 -27.11 -20.64 7.50
N ASP A 291 -28.15 -21.46 7.35
CA ASP A 291 -28.90 -22.05 8.47
C ASP A 291 -28.02 -22.99 9.31
N LYS A 292 -27.08 -23.69 8.66
CA LYS A 292 -26.02 -24.49 9.30
C LYS A 292 -24.91 -23.65 9.94
N LYS A 293 -24.95 -22.32 9.85
CA LYS A 293 -23.91 -21.39 10.31
C LYS A 293 -22.54 -21.60 9.66
N LEU A 294 -22.51 -22.17 8.46
CA LEU A 294 -21.30 -22.26 7.64
C LEU A 294 -21.01 -20.95 6.90
N LEU A 295 -22.03 -20.12 6.70
CA LEU A 295 -21.93 -18.77 6.16
C LEU A 295 -22.63 -17.80 7.10
N ASP A 296 -22.02 -16.64 7.36
CA ASP A 296 -22.72 -15.54 8.02
C ASP A 296 -23.69 -14.85 7.04
N SER A 297 -24.64 -14.09 7.57
CA SER A 297 -25.69 -13.44 6.76
C SER A 297 -25.15 -12.45 5.72
N SER A 298 -23.99 -11.82 5.95
CA SER A 298 -23.39 -10.92 4.97
C SER A 298 -22.77 -11.72 3.84
N SER A 299 -21.96 -12.71 4.18
CA SER A 299 -21.30 -13.61 3.21
C SER A 299 -22.35 -14.33 2.36
N ALA A 300 -23.42 -14.86 2.95
CA ALA A 300 -24.50 -15.51 2.21
C ALA A 300 -25.18 -14.57 1.20
N ARG A 301 -25.47 -13.33 1.60
CA ARG A 301 -26.06 -12.33 0.70
C ARG A 301 -25.13 -12.02 -0.48
N ASP A 302 -23.85 -11.81 -0.21
CA ASP A 302 -22.87 -11.42 -1.24
C ASP A 302 -22.60 -12.60 -2.20
N ILE A 303 -22.64 -13.83 -1.70
CA ILE A 303 -22.56 -15.06 -2.52
C ILE A 303 -23.79 -15.23 -3.40
N ILE A 304 -25.00 -14.98 -2.88
CA ILE A 304 -26.24 -15.01 -3.67
C ILE A 304 -26.15 -14.01 -4.82
N ALA A 305 -25.64 -12.80 -4.56
CA ALA A 305 -25.40 -11.83 -5.63
C ALA A 305 -24.39 -12.38 -6.66
N ALA A 306 -23.30 -13.02 -6.23
CA ALA A 306 -22.30 -13.54 -7.16
C ALA A 306 -22.82 -14.72 -8.04
N TYR A 307 -23.58 -15.65 -7.47
CA TYR A 307 -23.94 -16.92 -8.13
C TYR A 307 -25.39 -16.99 -8.64
N CYS A 308 -26.26 -16.11 -8.17
CA CYS A 308 -27.70 -16.13 -8.46
C CYS A 308 -28.22 -14.83 -9.09
N SER A 309 -27.38 -13.78 -9.27
CA SER A 309 -27.76 -12.61 -10.07
C SER A 309 -27.07 -12.60 -11.43
N VAL A 310 -27.61 -13.37 -12.37
CA VAL A 310 -27.41 -13.13 -13.80
C VAL A 310 -28.77 -13.30 -14.49
N LYS A 311 -29.32 -12.20 -14.98
CA LYS A 311 -30.29 -12.19 -16.08
C LYS A 311 -29.72 -11.31 -17.18
#